data_AF-A0A7C4DKQ1-F1
#
_entry.id   AF-A0A7C4DKQ1-F1
#
_cell.length_a   1.000
_cell.length_b   1.000
_cell.length_c   1.000
_cell.angle_alpha   90.00
_cell.angle_beta   90.00
_cell.angle_gamma   90.00
#
_symmetry.space_group_name_H-M   'P 1'
#
loop_
_entity.id
_entity.type
_entity.pdbx_description
1 polymer ?
#
loop_
_entity_poly.entity_id
_entity_poly.type
_entity_poly.pdbx_seq_one_letter_code
_entity_poly.pdbx_strand_id
1 'polypeptide(L)'
;MRFGLARENYEALFLGLDGEADDGERQRLLDGRYPLTTAGAVPELRTRGLDASASVLDYLIERKSIPAPTMEGGRRRWTAADIDRAAEVLDAEGAYVPGTVMRQVLNLDPAQDIRAQRQALAEHPEVVSADLLTLEVVPGAPGAGVRATARYRPMTGPEQAEWRRKVREAAARREGRP
;
A
#
# COMPACT_ATOMS: atom_id res chain seq x y z
N MET A 1 -4.72 -19.19 0.92
CA MET A 1 -3.51 -18.53 1.44
C MET A 1 -2.99 -17.55 0.41
N ARG A 2 -3.03 -16.25 0.70
CA ARG A 2 -2.38 -15.22 -0.11
C ARG A 2 -1.70 -14.26 0.87
N PHE A 3 -0.42 -14.49 1.12
CA PHE A 3 0.43 -13.55 1.83
C PHE A 3 0.67 -12.35 0.90
N GLY A 4 0.20 -11.16 1.31
CA GLY A 4 0.44 -9.93 0.59
C GLY A 4 1.93 -9.58 0.65
N LEU A 5 2.65 -9.86 -0.42
CA LEU A 5 4.07 -9.52 -0.60
C LEU A 5 4.29 -8.02 -0.40
N ALA A 6 5.39 -7.64 0.26
CA ALA A 6 5.86 -6.26 0.27
C ALA A 6 6.07 -5.76 -1.17
N ARG A 7 5.85 -4.46 -1.43
CA ARG A 7 5.90 -3.87 -2.78
C ARG A 7 7.24 -4.08 -3.47
N GLU A 8 8.35 -3.98 -2.75
CA GLU A 8 9.67 -4.25 -3.33
C GLU A 8 9.75 -5.71 -3.81
N ASN A 9 9.14 -6.65 -3.05
CA ASN A 9 9.07 -8.06 -3.40
C ASN A 9 8.12 -8.31 -4.57
N TYR A 10 6.99 -7.60 -4.63
CA TYR A 10 6.02 -7.71 -5.72
C TYR A 10 6.53 -7.09 -7.02
N GLU A 11 7.27 -5.98 -6.94
CA GLU A 11 7.98 -5.37 -8.06
C GLU A 11 9.09 -6.31 -8.56
N ALA A 12 9.86 -6.96 -7.68
CA ALA A 12 10.83 -7.99 -8.08
C ALA A 12 10.18 -9.27 -8.67
N LEU A 13 9.05 -9.73 -8.12
CA LEU A 13 8.36 -10.96 -8.53
C LEU A 13 7.63 -10.84 -9.88
N PHE A 14 7.13 -9.66 -10.24
CA PHE A 14 6.23 -9.50 -11.40
C PHE A 14 6.69 -8.48 -12.44
N LEU A 15 7.79 -7.74 -12.21
CA LEU A 15 8.34 -6.79 -13.19
C LEU A 15 9.60 -7.29 -13.91
N GLY A 16 10.11 -8.49 -13.62
CA GLY A 16 11.18 -9.10 -14.41
C GLY A 16 12.41 -8.20 -14.55
N LEU A 17 12.95 -7.71 -13.44
CA LEU A 17 14.35 -7.29 -13.41
C LEU A 17 15.17 -8.59 -13.34
N ASP A 18 15.78 -8.93 -14.47
CA ASP A 18 16.54 -10.16 -14.70
C ASP A 18 17.35 -10.62 -13.48
N GLY A 19 17.05 -11.83 -13.01
CA GLY A 19 17.83 -12.51 -12.00
C GLY A 19 17.01 -13.55 -11.26
N GLU A 20 17.28 -14.82 -11.54
CA GLU A 20 16.97 -15.93 -10.64
C GLU A 20 17.71 -15.70 -9.31
N ALA A 21 17.22 -14.77 -8.48
CA ALA A 21 17.71 -14.68 -7.10
C ALA A 21 17.33 -16.01 -6.43
N ASP A 22 18.30 -16.78 -5.99
CA ASP A 22 18.08 -18.01 -5.24
C ASP A 22 17.14 -17.70 -4.04
N ASP A 23 16.19 -18.58 -3.72
CA ASP A 23 15.28 -18.38 -2.58
C ASP A 23 16.07 -18.15 -1.27
N GLY A 24 17.28 -18.71 -1.19
CA GLY A 24 18.25 -18.44 -0.12
C GLY A 24 18.84 -17.02 -0.12
N GLU A 25 19.09 -16.41 -1.28
CA GLU A 25 19.55 -15.01 -1.41
C GLU A 25 18.41 -14.02 -1.16
N ARG A 26 17.19 -14.38 -1.61
CA ARG A 26 15.94 -13.66 -1.31
C ARG A 26 15.66 -13.62 0.19
N GLN A 27 15.77 -14.75 0.89
CA GLN A 27 15.57 -14.82 2.34
C GLN A 27 16.65 -14.02 3.09
N ARG A 28 17.92 -14.06 2.65
CA ARG A 28 19.01 -13.27 3.25
C ARG A 28 18.80 -11.75 3.10
N LEU A 29 18.30 -11.28 1.95
CA LEU A 29 17.98 -9.86 1.75
C LEU A 29 16.83 -9.39 2.64
N LEU A 30 15.85 -10.26 2.89
CA LEU A 30 14.75 -9.99 3.83
C LEU A 30 15.24 -10.03 5.28
N ASP A 31 16.00 -11.06 5.67
CA ASP A 31 16.52 -11.24 7.03
C ASP A 31 17.45 -10.09 7.44
N GLY A 32 18.22 -9.52 6.50
CA GLY A 32 19.09 -8.37 6.76
C GLY A 32 18.36 -7.04 7.00
N ARG A 33 17.05 -6.96 6.70
CA ARG A 33 16.24 -5.74 6.92
C ARG A 33 15.62 -5.70 8.31
N TYR A 34 15.46 -6.85 8.97
CA TYR A 34 14.88 -6.95 10.30
C TYR A 34 15.98 -7.03 11.37
N PRO A 35 15.68 -6.60 12.61
CA PRO A 35 14.42 -6.05 13.08
C PRO A 35 14.19 -4.59 12.67
N LEU A 36 12.94 -4.26 12.32
CA LEU A 36 12.52 -2.90 12.01
C LEU A 36 12.16 -2.11 13.28
N THR A 37 12.32 -0.79 13.21
CA THR A 37 11.68 0.11 14.18
C THR A 37 10.18 0.22 13.88
N THR A 38 9.37 0.71 14.83
CA THR A 38 7.95 1.00 14.56
C THR A 38 7.79 1.95 13.35
N ALA A 39 8.71 2.89 13.16
CA ALA A 39 8.72 3.79 12.00
C ALA A 39 9.00 3.07 10.67
N GLY A 40 9.65 1.90 10.69
CA GLY A 40 9.85 1.02 9.53
C GLY A 40 8.71 0.00 9.35
N ALA A 41 8.12 -0.49 10.45
CA ALA A 41 7.00 -1.42 10.42
C ALA A 41 5.74 -0.83 9.76
N VAL A 42 5.43 0.43 10.09
CA VAL A 42 4.27 1.14 9.52
C VAL A 42 4.30 1.21 7.99
N PRO A 43 5.34 1.75 7.33
CA PRO A 43 5.38 1.82 5.88
C PRO A 43 5.37 0.44 5.24
N GLU A 44 5.95 -0.59 5.88
CA GLU A 44 5.88 -1.95 5.36
C GLU A 44 4.43 -2.48 5.33
N LEU A 45 3.69 -2.38 6.43
CA LEU A 45 2.28 -2.81 6.49
C LEU A 45 1.39 -2.02 5.51
N ARG A 46 1.61 -0.70 5.41
CA ARG A 46 0.91 0.15 4.44
C ARG A 46 1.22 -0.24 3.00
N THR A 47 2.44 -0.65 2.74
CA THR A 47 2.88 -1.15 1.45
C THR A 47 2.22 -2.48 1.09
N ARG A 48 1.93 -3.33 2.08
CA ARG A 48 1.09 -4.54 1.94
C ARG A 48 -0.41 -4.22 1.77
N GLY A 49 -0.77 -2.93 1.80
CA GLY A 49 -2.14 -2.47 1.58
C GLY A 49 -2.99 -2.32 2.84
N LEU A 50 -2.38 -2.38 4.02
CA LEU A 50 -3.06 -2.33 5.32
C LEU A 50 -2.91 -0.95 5.98
N ASP A 51 -3.97 -0.41 6.55
CA ASP A 51 -3.97 0.92 7.17
C ASP A 51 -3.34 0.90 8.56
N ALA A 52 -2.01 0.81 8.59
CA ALA A 52 -1.22 0.86 9.81
C ALA A 52 -0.77 2.29 10.14
N SER A 53 -0.67 2.55 11.44
CA SER A 53 0.00 3.70 12.05
C SER A 53 0.65 3.26 13.36
N ALA A 54 1.56 4.07 13.94
CA ALA A 54 2.18 3.72 15.22
C ALA A 54 1.14 3.49 16.32
N SER A 55 0.13 4.37 16.41
CA SER A 55 -0.96 4.26 17.38
C SER A 55 -1.86 3.05 17.14
N VAL A 56 -2.08 2.66 15.89
CA VAL A 56 -2.80 1.41 15.58
C VAL A 56 -2.00 0.22 16.11
N LEU A 57 -0.69 0.18 15.86
CA LEU A 57 0.17 -0.90 16.35
C LEU A 57 0.25 -0.93 17.88
N ASP A 58 0.31 0.22 18.54
CA ASP A 58 0.19 0.34 20.00
C ASP A 58 -1.12 -0.26 20.49
N TYR A 59 -2.24 0.13 19.89
CA TYR A 59 -3.57 -0.36 20.23
C TYR A 59 -3.69 -1.89 20.05
N LEU A 60 -3.14 -2.45 18.98
CA LEU A 60 -3.11 -3.91 18.75
C LEU A 60 -2.37 -4.65 19.86
N ILE A 61 -1.27 -4.08 20.37
CA ILE A 61 -0.48 -4.65 21.47
C ILE A 61 -1.25 -4.51 22.79
N GLU A 62 -1.79 -3.33 23.08
CA GLU A 62 -2.50 -3.02 24.33
C GLU A 62 -3.72 -3.92 24.53
N ARG A 63 -4.50 -4.15 23.46
CA ARG A 63 -5.67 -5.06 23.50
C ARG A 63 -5.31 -6.54 23.34
N LYS A 64 -4.01 -6.87 23.28
CA LYS A 64 -3.45 -8.23 23.18
C LYS A 64 -3.85 -8.99 21.92
N SER A 65 -4.13 -8.28 20.82
CA SER A 65 -4.34 -8.91 19.50
C SER A 65 -3.04 -9.43 18.89
N ILE A 66 -1.92 -8.78 19.21
CA ILE A 66 -0.57 -9.23 18.87
C ILE A 66 0.34 -9.13 20.11
N PRO A 67 1.36 -10.00 20.23
CA PRO A 67 2.37 -9.85 21.28
C PRO A 67 3.19 -8.57 21.07
N ALA A 68 3.66 -7.98 22.15
CA ALA A 68 4.59 -6.85 22.07
C ALA A 68 5.93 -7.31 21.46
N PRO A 69 6.45 -6.65 20.41
CA PRO A 69 7.79 -6.90 19.90
C PRO A 69 8.87 -6.64 20.95
N THR A 70 10.06 -7.22 20.77
CA THR A 70 11.19 -7.05 21.69
C THR A 70 11.59 -5.57 21.82
N MET A 71 11.97 -5.15 23.02
CA MET A 71 12.48 -3.81 23.29
C MET A 71 14.01 -3.82 23.35
N GLU A 72 14.65 -2.95 22.57
CA GLU A 72 16.10 -2.75 22.58
C GLU A 72 16.40 -1.25 22.61
N GLY A 73 17.17 -0.78 23.60
CA GLY A 73 17.47 0.65 23.77
C GLY A 73 16.23 1.54 23.92
N GLY A 74 15.15 1.02 24.52
CA GLY A 74 13.88 1.73 24.69
C GLY A 74 13.03 1.83 23.42
N ARG A 75 13.38 1.11 22.34
CA ARG A 75 12.62 1.10 21.09
C ARG A 75 12.20 -0.32 20.72
N ARG A 76 11.00 -0.45 20.14
CA ARG A 76 10.50 -1.75 19.64
C ARG A 76 11.29 -2.21 18.41
N ARG A 77 11.56 -3.51 18.37
CA ARG A 77 12.23 -4.25 17.32
C ARG A 77 11.24 -5.25 16.73
N TRP A 78 10.66 -4.88 15.59
CA TRP A 78 9.69 -5.69 14.87
C TRP A 78 10.42 -6.70 14.00
N THR A 79 10.26 -7.97 14.30
CA THR A 79 10.72 -9.06 13.40
C THR A 79 9.75 -9.22 12.25
N ALA A 80 10.16 -9.93 11.19
CA ALA A 80 9.26 -10.30 10.09
C ALA A 80 7.97 -10.99 10.60
N ALA A 81 8.12 -11.92 11.56
CA ALA A 81 7.00 -12.62 12.16
C ALA A 81 6.05 -11.71 12.95
N ASP A 82 6.54 -10.62 13.56
CA ASP A 82 5.68 -9.65 14.24
C ASP A 82 4.88 -8.82 13.23
N ILE A 83 5.51 -8.44 12.11
CA ILE A 83 4.83 -7.76 11.01
C ILE A 83 3.76 -8.65 10.39
N ASP A 84 4.06 -9.93 10.16
CA ASP A 84 3.11 -10.88 9.59
C ASP A 84 1.88 -11.07 10.48
N ARG A 85 2.04 -11.18 11.81
CA ARG A 85 0.91 -11.24 12.75
C ARG A 85 0.10 -9.94 12.76
N ALA A 86 0.76 -8.79 12.77
CA ALA A 86 0.06 -7.51 12.67
C ALA A 86 -0.71 -7.41 11.35
N ALA A 87 -0.14 -7.94 10.26
CA ALA A 87 -0.80 -7.96 8.96
C ALA A 87 -2.06 -8.84 8.97
N GLU A 88 -2.00 -10.03 9.56
CA GLU A 88 -3.15 -10.93 9.69
C GLU A 88 -4.30 -10.30 10.49
N VAL A 89 -4.00 -9.63 11.60
CA VAL A 89 -5.02 -8.96 12.41
C VAL A 89 -5.67 -7.80 11.64
N LEU A 90 -4.86 -6.96 10.99
CA LEU A 90 -5.38 -5.83 10.21
C LEU A 90 -6.21 -6.28 9.00
N ASP A 91 -5.81 -7.37 8.34
CA ASP A 91 -6.56 -7.97 7.23
C ASP A 91 -7.92 -8.51 7.71
N ALA A 92 -7.93 -9.23 8.84
CA ALA A 92 -9.15 -9.76 9.45
C ALA A 92 -10.14 -8.66 9.88
N GLU A 93 -9.62 -7.49 10.26
CA GLU A 93 -10.44 -6.31 10.60
C GLU A 93 -10.86 -5.48 9.38
N GLY A 94 -10.42 -5.83 8.18
CA GLY A 94 -10.67 -5.05 6.97
C GLY A 94 -10.00 -3.68 6.98
N ALA A 95 -8.93 -3.50 7.76
CA ALA A 95 -8.19 -2.26 7.91
C ALA A 95 -7.29 -2.04 6.69
N TYR A 96 -7.88 -1.69 5.56
CA TYR A 96 -7.19 -1.48 4.29
C TYR A 96 -6.95 -0.01 4.01
N VAL A 97 -5.81 0.32 3.40
CA VAL A 97 -5.62 1.67 2.86
C VAL A 97 -6.62 1.92 1.72
N PRO A 98 -7.08 3.17 1.51
CA PRO A 98 -8.09 3.47 0.50
C PRO A 98 -7.77 2.93 -0.91
N GLY A 99 -6.50 2.96 -1.32
CA GLY A 99 -6.07 2.39 -2.60
C GLY A 99 -6.26 0.88 -2.73
N THR A 100 -6.17 0.13 -1.63
CA THR A 100 -6.44 -1.32 -1.62
C THR A 100 -7.93 -1.59 -1.84
N VAL A 101 -8.80 -0.88 -1.12
CA VAL A 101 -10.27 -1.00 -1.27
C VAL A 101 -10.69 -0.67 -2.70
N MET A 102 -10.18 0.44 -3.25
CA MET A 102 -10.44 0.84 -4.63
C MET A 102 -10.08 -0.28 -5.62
N ARG A 103 -8.89 -0.86 -5.50
CA ARG A 103 -8.46 -1.95 -6.39
C ARG A 103 -9.32 -3.20 -6.26
N GLN A 104 -9.75 -3.56 -5.06
CA GLN A 104 -10.67 -4.68 -4.84
C GLN A 104 -12.02 -4.44 -5.53
N VAL A 105 -12.62 -3.26 -5.33
CA VAL A 105 -13.91 -2.87 -5.94
C VAL A 105 -13.83 -2.87 -7.47
N LEU A 106 -12.73 -2.37 -8.03
CA LEU A 106 -12.54 -2.25 -9.47
C LEU A 106 -11.97 -3.53 -10.11
N ASN A 107 -11.70 -4.58 -9.33
CA ASN A 107 -11.04 -5.81 -9.78
C ASN A 107 -9.72 -5.55 -10.54
N LEU A 108 -8.92 -4.63 -10.01
CA LEU A 108 -7.63 -4.25 -10.57
C LEU A 108 -6.50 -5.11 -10.00
N ASP A 109 -5.54 -5.45 -10.86
CA ASP A 109 -4.26 -5.97 -10.41
C ASP A 109 -3.39 -4.81 -9.85
N PRO A 110 -2.84 -4.92 -8.62
CA PRO A 110 -2.02 -3.88 -8.04
C PRO A 110 -0.77 -3.50 -8.87
N ALA A 111 -0.11 -4.44 -9.55
CA ALA A 111 1.09 -4.13 -10.36
C ALA A 111 0.70 -3.35 -11.59
N GLN A 112 -0.37 -3.81 -12.23
CA GLN A 112 -0.92 -3.16 -13.41
C GLN A 112 -1.32 -1.72 -13.11
N ASP A 113 -2.01 -1.49 -11.98
CA ASP A 113 -2.39 -0.18 -11.47
C ASP A 113 -1.16 0.75 -11.26
N ILE A 114 -0.16 0.27 -10.50
CA ILE A 114 1.06 1.05 -10.22
C ILE A 114 1.85 1.34 -11.49
N ARG A 115 2.00 0.35 -12.39
CA ARG A 115 2.68 0.54 -13.68
C ARG A 115 1.97 1.59 -14.52
N ALA A 116 0.64 1.53 -14.63
CA ALA A 116 -0.14 2.49 -15.38
C ALA A 116 0.02 3.90 -14.82
N GLN A 117 0.04 4.04 -13.48
CA GLN A 117 0.26 5.33 -12.83
C GLN A 117 1.67 5.88 -13.09
N ARG A 118 2.71 5.04 -12.92
CA ARG A 118 4.11 5.43 -13.20
C ARG A 118 4.31 5.80 -14.66
N GLN A 119 3.71 5.04 -15.57
CA GLN A 119 3.74 5.33 -17.00
C GLN A 119 3.12 6.69 -17.30
N ALA A 120 1.94 6.99 -16.76
CA ALA A 120 1.30 8.29 -16.96
C ALA A 120 2.15 9.46 -16.41
N LEU A 121 2.80 9.30 -15.26
CA LEU A 121 3.71 10.32 -14.73
C LEU A 121 4.97 10.51 -15.61
N ALA A 122 5.47 9.43 -16.22
CA ALA A 122 6.61 9.49 -17.13
C ALA A 122 6.23 10.14 -18.48
N GLU A 123 5.02 9.87 -18.98
CA GLU A 123 4.47 10.46 -20.20
C GLU A 123 4.08 11.94 -20.01
N HIS A 124 3.75 12.33 -18.78
CA HIS A 124 3.29 13.68 -18.41
C HIS A 124 4.14 14.28 -17.26
N PRO A 125 5.41 14.66 -17.53
CA PRO A 125 6.32 15.17 -16.50
C PRO A 125 5.85 16.50 -15.87
N GLU A 126 4.93 17.23 -16.51
CA GLU A 126 4.26 18.41 -15.95
C GLU A 126 3.34 18.08 -14.76
N VAL A 127 2.95 16.80 -14.60
CA VAL A 127 2.12 16.32 -13.51
C VAL A 127 3.00 15.92 -12.32
N VAL A 128 3.05 16.79 -11.32
CA VAL A 128 3.94 16.63 -10.15
C VAL A 128 3.44 15.63 -9.09
N SER A 129 2.19 15.16 -9.20
CA SER A 129 1.61 14.19 -8.26
C SER A 129 0.59 13.29 -8.96
N ALA A 130 0.55 12.02 -8.54
CA ALA A 130 -0.47 11.08 -8.96
C ALA A 130 -1.89 11.50 -8.58
N ASP A 131 -2.06 12.39 -7.59
CA ASP A 131 -3.37 12.94 -7.19
C ASP A 131 -4.03 13.79 -8.30
N LEU A 132 -3.24 14.22 -9.29
CA LEU A 132 -3.68 15.01 -10.44
C LEU A 132 -3.91 14.15 -11.69
N LEU A 133 -3.91 12.82 -11.52
CA LEU A 133 -4.26 11.87 -12.57
C LEU A 133 -5.69 11.37 -12.37
N THR A 134 -6.41 11.21 -13.48
CA THR A 134 -7.69 10.54 -13.53
C THR A 134 -7.47 9.07 -13.84
N LEU A 135 -8.04 8.17 -13.02
CA LEU A 135 -8.09 6.73 -13.29
C LEU A 135 -9.23 6.43 -14.25
N GLU A 136 -8.91 5.80 -15.38
CA GLU A 136 -9.84 5.23 -16.34
C GLU A 136 -9.76 3.71 -16.25
N VAL A 137 -10.89 3.06 -15.98
CA VAL A 137 -10.96 1.60 -15.85
C VAL A 137 -11.68 1.03 -17.06
N VAL A 138 -10.99 0.14 -17.78
CA VAL A 138 -11.63 -0.74 -18.76
C VAL A 138 -12.09 -1.98 -18.02
N PRO A 139 -13.41 -2.24 -17.92
CA PRO A 139 -13.93 -3.39 -17.18
C PRO A 139 -13.39 -4.70 -17.73
N GLY A 140 -12.97 -5.58 -16.82
CA GLY A 140 -12.65 -6.97 -17.14
C GLY A 140 -13.90 -7.86 -17.12
N ALA A 141 -13.67 -9.17 -17.15
CA ALA A 141 -14.70 -10.19 -16.93
C ALA A 141 -14.34 -11.02 -15.69
N PRO A 142 -14.71 -10.58 -14.47
CA PRO A 142 -14.32 -11.24 -13.23
C PRO A 142 -14.73 -12.72 -13.18
N GLY A 143 -15.93 -13.04 -13.69
CA GLY A 143 -16.45 -14.41 -13.78
C GLY A 143 -15.67 -15.33 -14.73
N ALA A 144 -14.85 -14.76 -15.62
CA ALA A 144 -13.94 -15.49 -16.51
C ALA A 144 -12.47 -15.40 -16.05
N GLY A 145 -12.21 -14.87 -14.85
CA GLY A 145 -10.86 -14.66 -14.32
C GLY A 145 -10.10 -13.49 -14.97
N VAL A 146 -10.78 -12.66 -15.77
CA VAL A 146 -10.17 -11.51 -16.46
C VAL A 146 -10.29 -10.28 -15.57
N ARG A 147 -9.14 -9.73 -15.16
CA ARG A 147 -9.07 -8.51 -14.36
C ARG A 147 -9.36 -7.26 -15.19
N ALA A 148 -9.82 -6.21 -14.52
CA ALA A 148 -9.95 -4.91 -15.16
C ALA A 148 -8.58 -4.31 -15.45
N THR A 149 -8.53 -3.35 -16.38
CA THR A 149 -7.29 -2.65 -16.76
C THR A 149 -7.40 -1.18 -16.37
N ALA A 150 -6.44 -0.69 -15.58
CA ALA A 150 -6.27 0.72 -15.26
C ALA A 150 -5.50 1.46 -16.36
N ARG A 151 -5.94 2.67 -16.68
CA ARG A 151 -5.21 3.67 -17.45
C ARG A 151 -5.29 4.99 -16.70
N TYR A 152 -4.26 5.81 -16.87
CA TYR A 152 -4.21 7.11 -16.23
C TYR A 152 -3.98 8.20 -17.27
N ARG A 153 -4.65 9.33 -17.08
CA ARG A 153 -4.41 10.56 -17.84
C ARG A 153 -4.35 11.76 -16.90
N PRO A 154 -3.72 12.87 -17.29
CA PRO A 154 -3.83 14.12 -16.55
C PRO A 154 -5.29 14.56 -16.38
N MET A 155 -5.60 15.10 -15.21
CA MET A 155 -6.85 15.82 -15.00
C MET A 155 -6.88 17.08 -15.88
N THR A 156 -8.04 17.33 -16.49
CA THR A 156 -8.36 18.59 -17.16
C THR A 156 -8.43 19.74 -16.15
N GLY A 157 -8.33 20.99 -16.63
CA GLY A 157 -8.45 22.18 -15.77
C GLY A 157 -9.71 22.18 -14.87
N PRO A 158 -10.91 21.89 -15.41
CA PRO A 158 -12.13 21.75 -14.60
C PRO A 158 -12.05 20.65 -13.54
N GLU A 159 -11.53 19.47 -13.89
CA GLU A 159 -11.35 18.35 -12.95
C GLU A 159 -10.40 18.72 -11.80
N GLN A 160 -9.28 19.39 -12.11
CA GLN A 160 -8.35 19.88 -11.09
C GLN A 160 -8.99 20.91 -10.17
N ALA A 161 -9.79 21.84 -10.72
CA ALA A 161 -10.49 22.86 -9.93
C ALA A 161 -11.49 22.21 -8.96
N GLU A 162 -12.23 21.20 -9.43
CA GLU A 162 -13.15 20.43 -8.61
C GLU A 162 -12.42 19.64 -7.52
N TRP A 163 -11.33 18.95 -7.86
CA TRP A 163 -10.50 18.22 -6.91
C TRP A 163 -9.98 19.15 -5.80
N ARG A 164 -9.42 20.32 -6.16
CA ARG A 164 -8.95 21.32 -5.18
C ARG A 164 -10.08 21.81 -4.28
N ARG A 165 -11.29 21.99 -4.81
CA ARG A 165 -12.46 22.36 -4.01
C ARG A 165 -12.79 21.29 -2.99
N LYS A 166 -12.89 20.02 -3.41
CA LYS A 166 -13.17 18.87 -2.52
C LYS A 166 -12.10 18.72 -1.43
N VAL A 167 -10.82 18.89 -1.77
CA VAL A 167 -9.71 18.82 -0.80
C VAL A 167 -9.83 19.92 0.25
N ARG A 168 -10.12 21.17 -0.15
CA ARG A 168 -10.35 22.28 0.80
C ARG A 168 -11.55 22.04 1.71
N GLU A 169 -12.67 21.57 1.16
CA GLU A 169 -13.86 21.23 1.93
C GLU A 169 -13.57 20.12 2.95
N ALA A 170 -12.82 19.09 2.55
CA ALA A 170 -12.43 18.00 3.45
C ALA A 170 -11.47 18.47 4.56
N ALA A 171 -10.54 19.37 4.25
CA ALA A 171 -9.65 19.98 5.25
C ALA A 171 -10.44 20.80 6.28
N ALA A 172 -11.36 21.67 5.84
CA ALA A 172 -12.20 22.46 6.73
C ALA A 172 -13.09 21.61 7.65
N ARG A 173 -13.60 20.47 7.16
CA ARG A 173 -14.36 19.52 7.98
C ARG A 173 -13.53 18.81 9.05
N ARG A 174 -12.22 18.63 8.81
CA ARG A 174 -11.30 18.06 9.80
C ARG A 174 -10.95 19.05 10.90
N GLU A 175 -10.80 20.32 10.57
CA GLU A 175 -10.52 21.39 11.55
C GLU A 175 -11.74 21.72 12.44
N GLY A 176 -12.96 21.49 11.95
CA GLY A 176 -14.20 21.68 12.72
C GLY A 176 -14.66 20.47 13.55
N ARG A 177 -13.86 19.41 13.67
CA ARG A 177 -14.19 18.23 14.49
C ARG A 177 -13.58 18.42 15.89
N PRO A 178 -14.40 18.45 16.97
CA PRO A 178 -13.90 18.65 18.34
C PRO A 178 -12.97 17.52 18.79
#